data_AF-A0A221T1Q3-F1
#
_entry.id   AF-A0A221T1Q3-F1
#
_cell.length_a   1.000
_cell.length_b   1.000
_cell.length_c   1.000
_cell.angle_alpha   90.00
_cell.angle_beta   90.00
_cell.angle_gamma   90.00
#
_symmetry.space_group_name_H-M   'P 1'
#
loop_
_entity.id
_entity.type
_entity.pdbx_description
1 polymer ?
#
loop_
_entity_poly.entity_id
_entity_poly.type
_entity_poly.pdbx_seq_one_letter_code
_entity_poly.pdbx_strand_id
1 'polypeptide(L)'
;MTLTRPFTLSLCALALLTGSVQAGPASTLVNASFVDGAQIVTGTPELADFAAALRQVAADAGAGCQKSEYVVWNSQAGLEAQFRQRLTGLGYIFTVLRTVDDDGHYVSFQAKKAQGSLVGIWADVDGTTLLGWCTLAVSKPAPAATAAPPAASGNRRVWPAFGTFRAGDLVQVYTPTGWRKVEVIEVGVQPGQRGNFEKQYVVNTPGQRTWNDFYAWGRVAHLERQPYWTEFFVGDWKVGEMMAVNLRSDGTSAWNEVAYASASDTLRVRADGTYEWKDLSGKVTKGRWRAAPDGPGIVVKDARGRDWTLRNETNITEERIRGLESARLYPSDRNEMSQAATRPLKR
;
A
#
# COMPACT_ATOMS: atom_id res chain seq x y z
N MET A 1 55.73 41.50 -51.00
CA MET A 1 57.08 41.02 -50.67
C MET A 1 56.94 40.01 -49.54
N THR A 2 57.51 38.81 -49.74
CA THR A 2 57.78 37.72 -48.77
C THR A 2 56.60 37.14 -47.96
N LEU A 3 56.48 35.83 -47.76
CA LEU A 3 56.95 34.62 -48.44
C LEU A 3 56.11 33.48 -47.83
N THR A 4 55.72 32.53 -48.66
CA THR A 4 55.19 31.19 -48.36
C THR A 4 55.73 30.49 -47.11
N ARG A 5 54.87 29.74 -46.39
CA ARG A 5 54.94 28.25 -46.32
C ARG A 5 53.70 27.60 -45.64
N PRO A 6 53.30 26.40 -46.10
CA PRO A 6 52.17 25.63 -45.57
C PRO A 6 52.62 24.70 -44.45
N PHE A 7 51.73 24.43 -43.48
CA PHE A 7 51.90 23.37 -42.50
C PHE A 7 50.96 22.21 -42.85
N THR A 8 51.56 21.07 -43.14
CA THR A 8 50.93 19.76 -43.36
C THR A 8 50.83 19.01 -42.03
N LEU A 9 49.90 18.03 -41.98
CA LEU A 9 49.69 16.98 -40.95
C LEU A 9 48.87 17.46 -39.73
N SER A 10 47.90 16.70 -39.23
CA SER A 10 47.86 15.25 -39.13
C SER A 10 46.42 14.74 -39.03
N LEU A 11 46.12 13.70 -39.79
CA LEU A 11 44.91 12.90 -39.71
C LEU A 11 44.98 12.11 -38.38
N CYS A 12 44.44 12.68 -37.30
CA CYS A 12 44.37 12.00 -36.01
C CYS A 12 43.17 11.05 -36.02
N ALA A 13 43.48 9.76 -35.84
CA ALA A 13 42.54 8.66 -35.74
C ALA A 13 41.41 8.98 -34.76
N LEU A 14 40.16 8.79 -35.20
CA LEU A 14 39.02 8.59 -34.31
C LEU A 14 39.27 7.29 -33.53
N ALA A 15 39.95 7.40 -32.39
CA ALA A 15 39.91 6.39 -31.37
C ALA A 15 38.46 6.32 -30.86
N LEU A 16 37.83 5.17 -31.07
CA LEU A 16 36.66 4.73 -30.32
C LEU A 16 37.01 4.83 -28.83
N LEU A 17 36.66 5.95 -28.21
CA LEU A 17 36.67 6.09 -26.76
C LEU A 17 35.58 5.15 -26.25
N THR A 18 35.99 3.92 -25.91
CA THR A 18 35.28 3.11 -24.93
C THR A 18 35.28 3.92 -23.64
N GLY A 19 34.26 4.76 -23.46
CA GLY A 19 34.06 5.49 -22.22
C GLY A 19 34.00 4.49 -21.08
N SER A 20 35.04 4.45 -20.26
CA SER A 20 35.00 3.77 -18.98
C SER A 20 33.92 4.44 -18.16
N VAL A 21 32.79 3.76 -17.98
CA VAL A 21 31.72 4.19 -17.07
C VAL A 21 32.35 4.32 -15.69
N GLN A 22 32.58 5.54 -15.25
CA GLN A 22 33.21 5.81 -13.97
C GLN A 22 32.27 5.31 -12.86
N ALA A 23 32.78 4.49 -11.95
CA ALA A 23 31.95 3.98 -10.85
C ALA A 23 31.64 5.13 -9.88
N GLY A 24 30.38 5.26 -9.47
CA GLY A 24 29.96 6.19 -8.43
C GLY A 24 30.43 5.75 -7.02
N PRO A 25 30.03 6.47 -5.97
CA PRO A 25 30.36 6.13 -4.59
C PRO A 25 29.96 4.69 -4.24
N ALA A 26 30.73 4.07 -3.34
CA ALA A 26 30.43 2.74 -2.81
C ALA A 26 29.28 2.81 -1.81
N SER A 27 28.33 1.88 -1.92
CA SER A 27 27.30 1.71 -0.90
C SER A 27 27.93 1.20 0.40
N THR A 28 27.41 1.70 1.52
CA THR A 28 27.74 1.25 2.86
C THR A 28 26.81 0.14 3.37
N LEU A 29 25.77 -0.21 2.60
CA LEU A 29 24.81 -1.27 2.90
C LEU A 29 25.08 -2.56 2.12
N VAL A 30 25.54 -2.42 0.88
CA VAL A 30 25.90 -3.55 0.01
C VAL A 30 27.32 -3.39 -0.51
N ASN A 31 28.00 -4.50 -0.76
CA ASN A 31 29.34 -4.49 -1.33
C ASN A 31 29.31 -4.21 -2.84
N ALA A 32 28.84 -3.03 -3.23
CA ALA A 32 28.78 -2.56 -4.61
C ALA A 32 28.83 -1.04 -4.71
N SER A 33 29.31 -0.55 -5.85
CA SER A 33 29.28 0.86 -6.20
C SER A 33 28.01 1.23 -6.95
N PHE A 34 27.57 2.47 -6.74
CA PHE A 34 26.51 3.07 -7.55
C PHE A 34 27.03 3.38 -8.97
N VAL A 35 26.11 3.68 -9.88
CA VAL A 35 26.46 4.22 -11.19
C VAL A 35 27.02 5.63 -11.05
N ASP A 36 27.70 6.13 -12.08
CA ASP A 36 28.22 7.50 -12.11
C ASP A 36 27.14 8.55 -11.79
N GLY A 37 27.56 9.67 -11.22
CA GLY A 37 26.67 10.77 -10.83
C GLY A 37 25.87 10.56 -9.54
N ALA A 38 26.02 9.42 -8.86
CA ALA A 38 25.41 9.21 -7.55
C ALA A 38 26.07 10.07 -6.47
N GLN A 39 25.28 10.63 -5.56
CA GLN A 39 25.76 11.30 -4.35
C GLN A 39 25.10 10.70 -3.12
N ILE A 40 25.89 10.20 -2.17
CA ILE A 40 25.36 9.74 -0.88
C ILE A 40 25.09 10.96 0.00
N VAL A 41 23.87 11.08 0.51
CA VAL A 41 23.43 12.22 1.34
C VAL A 41 23.22 11.75 2.76
N THR A 42 23.73 12.51 3.72
CA THR A 42 23.62 12.20 5.16
C THR A 42 23.31 13.44 5.98
N GLY A 43 22.42 13.31 6.97
CA GLY A 43 22.26 14.31 8.03
C GLY A 43 21.55 15.60 7.62
N THR A 44 20.86 15.62 6.49
CA THR A 44 20.12 16.80 6.03
C THR A 44 18.67 16.78 6.56
N PRO A 45 18.14 17.88 7.13
CA PRO A 45 16.76 17.96 7.61
C PRO A 45 15.71 17.61 6.54
N GLU A 46 16.01 17.90 5.28
CA GLU A 46 15.16 17.66 4.11
C GLU A 46 14.89 16.16 3.88
N LEU A 47 15.73 15.27 4.43
CA LEU A 47 15.53 13.82 4.37
C LEU A 47 14.61 13.30 5.49
N ALA A 48 14.16 14.12 6.44
CA ALA A 48 13.41 13.63 7.61
C ALA A 48 12.11 12.90 7.23
N ASP A 49 11.33 13.48 6.31
CA ASP A 49 10.06 12.90 5.84
C ASP A 49 10.30 11.65 5.00
N PHE A 50 11.31 11.68 4.14
CA PHE A 50 11.70 10.52 3.33
C PHE A 50 12.23 9.37 4.19
N ALA A 51 13.00 9.68 5.24
CA ALA A 51 13.46 8.72 6.23
C ALA A 51 12.29 8.13 7.04
N ALA A 52 11.27 8.92 7.38
CA ALA A 52 10.06 8.43 8.02
C ALA A 52 9.30 7.45 7.11
N ALA A 53 9.13 7.79 5.82
CA ALA A 53 8.53 6.88 4.83
C ALA A 53 9.32 5.57 4.71
N LEU A 54 10.65 5.63 4.65
CA LEU A 54 11.50 4.43 4.60
C LEU A 54 11.33 3.53 5.83
N ARG A 55 11.25 4.11 7.03
CA ARG A 55 10.97 3.35 8.26
C ARG A 55 9.60 2.69 8.23
N GLN A 56 8.60 3.34 7.63
CA GLN A 56 7.27 2.74 7.46
C GLN A 56 7.34 1.54 6.50
N VAL A 57 8.04 1.64 5.37
CA VAL A 57 8.24 0.51 4.46
C VAL A 57 8.95 -0.67 5.15
N ALA A 58 9.93 -0.39 6.02
CA ALA A 58 10.56 -1.43 6.84
C ALA A 58 9.55 -2.11 7.79
N ALA A 59 8.73 -1.31 8.49
CA ALA A 59 7.71 -1.81 9.39
C ALA A 59 6.65 -2.66 8.68
N ASP A 60 6.22 -2.24 7.49
CA ASP A 60 5.27 -2.99 6.63
C ASP A 60 5.89 -4.31 6.15
N ALA A 61 7.21 -4.33 5.95
CA ALA A 61 7.99 -5.54 5.67
C ALA A 61 8.26 -6.42 6.92
N GLY A 62 7.71 -6.05 8.08
CA GLY A 62 7.76 -6.82 9.32
C GLY A 62 9.06 -6.69 10.13
N ALA A 63 9.88 -5.66 9.88
CA ALA A 63 11.14 -5.47 10.57
C ALA A 63 11.48 -3.99 10.82
N GLY A 64 12.43 -3.76 11.74
CA GLY A 64 12.99 -2.43 11.95
C GLY A 64 14.11 -2.12 10.96
N CYS A 65 14.19 -0.86 10.53
CA CYS A 65 15.28 -0.32 9.74
C CYS A 65 16.53 -0.15 10.64
N GLN A 66 17.62 -0.88 10.39
CA GLN A 66 18.84 -0.85 11.22
C GLN A 66 19.83 0.21 10.77
N LYS A 67 20.21 0.17 9.50
CA LYS A 67 21.16 1.12 8.90
C LYS A 67 20.57 1.58 7.57
N SER A 68 20.33 2.88 7.46
CA SER A 68 19.82 3.49 6.23
C SER A 68 20.91 4.24 5.48
N GLU A 69 20.73 4.34 4.17
CA GLU A 69 21.55 5.11 3.25
C GLU A 69 20.60 5.84 2.29
N TYR A 70 20.97 7.05 1.90
CA TYR A 70 20.19 7.88 0.97
C TYR A 70 21.12 8.33 -0.14
N VAL A 71 20.65 8.22 -1.38
CA VAL A 71 21.46 8.47 -2.57
C VAL A 71 20.64 9.26 -3.56
N VAL A 72 21.23 10.31 -4.11
CA VAL A 72 20.60 11.16 -5.13
C VAL A 72 21.36 11.10 -6.44
N TRP A 73 20.63 11.23 -7.55
CA TRP A 73 21.13 11.40 -8.90
C TRP A 73 20.31 12.46 -9.63
N ASN A 74 20.88 13.03 -10.69
CA ASN A 74 20.05 13.55 -11.77
C ASN A 74 19.32 12.36 -12.43
N SER A 75 18.03 12.51 -12.68
CA SER A 75 17.24 11.44 -13.30
C SER A 75 17.76 11.12 -14.70
N GLN A 76 17.85 9.83 -14.99
CA GLN A 76 18.31 9.31 -16.27
C GLN A 76 17.54 8.03 -16.62
N ALA A 77 17.28 7.84 -17.91
CA ALA A 77 16.50 6.70 -18.38
C ALA A 77 17.15 5.36 -17.99
N GLY A 78 16.34 4.44 -17.46
CA GLY A 78 16.78 3.09 -17.11
C GLY A 78 17.65 2.98 -15.86
N LEU A 79 17.82 4.07 -15.09
CA LEU A 79 18.60 4.06 -13.84
C LEU A 79 18.08 3.01 -12.84
N GLU A 80 16.76 2.93 -12.69
CA GLU A 80 16.12 1.96 -11.80
C GLU A 80 16.36 0.51 -12.28
N ALA A 81 16.22 0.25 -13.58
CA ALA A 81 16.47 -1.06 -14.15
C ALA A 81 17.93 -1.50 -13.95
N GLN A 82 18.89 -0.59 -14.13
CA GLN A 82 20.30 -0.85 -13.86
C GLN A 82 20.55 -1.14 -12.37
N PHE A 83 19.92 -0.39 -11.47
CA PHE A 83 19.99 -0.63 -10.04
C PHE A 83 19.46 -2.04 -9.68
N ARG A 84 18.28 -2.39 -10.17
CA ARG A 84 17.67 -3.72 -9.97
C ARG A 84 18.58 -4.83 -10.50
N GLN A 85 19.12 -4.68 -11.71
CA GLN A 85 20.04 -5.63 -12.31
C GLN A 85 21.31 -5.82 -11.47
N ARG A 86 21.89 -4.72 -10.95
CA ARG A 86 23.06 -4.79 -10.04
C ARG A 86 22.73 -5.55 -8.76
N LEU A 87 21.58 -5.31 -8.13
CA LEU A 87 21.16 -6.07 -6.95
C LEU A 87 20.99 -7.56 -7.22
N THR A 88 20.37 -7.90 -8.36
CA THR A 88 20.27 -9.31 -8.79
C THR A 88 21.64 -9.93 -9.02
N GLY A 89 22.60 -9.20 -9.60
CA GLY A 89 23.99 -9.64 -9.75
C GLY A 89 24.70 -9.89 -8.41
N LEU A 90 24.27 -9.24 -7.33
CA LEU A 90 24.75 -9.47 -5.96
C LEU A 90 23.99 -10.59 -5.24
N GLY A 91 23.11 -11.32 -5.93
CA GLY A 91 22.34 -12.42 -5.37
C GLY A 91 21.09 -12.01 -4.59
N TYR A 92 20.62 -10.77 -4.74
CA TYR A 92 19.34 -10.35 -4.16
C TYR A 92 18.17 -10.70 -5.09
N ILE A 93 17.09 -11.20 -4.51
CA ILE A 93 15.77 -11.29 -5.13
C ILE A 93 15.04 -9.98 -4.84
N PHE A 94 14.80 -9.20 -5.88
CA PHE A 94 14.11 -7.92 -5.81
C PHE A 94 12.60 -8.11 -5.98
N THR A 95 11.80 -7.57 -5.08
CA THR A 95 10.34 -7.60 -5.11
C THR A 95 9.80 -6.20 -4.95
N VAL A 96 9.03 -5.73 -5.93
CA VAL A 96 8.27 -4.49 -5.81
C VAL A 96 7.14 -4.71 -4.82
N LEU A 97 7.03 -3.82 -3.84
CA LEU A 97 5.95 -3.81 -2.86
C LEU A 97 4.81 -2.89 -3.33
N ARG A 98 5.16 -1.72 -3.88
CA ARG A 98 4.20 -0.73 -4.38
C ARG A 98 4.85 0.18 -5.40
N THR A 99 4.04 0.65 -6.36
CA THR A 99 4.38 1.70 -7.33
C THR A 99 3.31 2.80 -7.26
N VAL A 100 3.73 4.07 -7.38
CA VAL A 100 2.86 5.26 -7.46
C VAL A 100 3.46 6.20 -8.50
N ASP A 101 2.66 6.67 -9.47
CA ASP A 101 3.12 7.44 -10.64
C ASP A 101 2.41 8.81 -10.79
N ASP A 102 1.73 9.31 -9.75
CA ASP A 102 0.83 10.48 -9.86
C ASP A 102 1.61 11.81 -10.05
N ASP A 103 2.60 12.09 -9.19
CA ASP A 103 3.40 13.33 -9.16
C ASP A 103 4.91 13.05 -9.34
N GLY A 104 5.23 11.96 -10.03
CA GLY A 104 6.57 11.39 -10.13
C GLY A 104 6.53 9.88 -9.95
N HIS A 105 7.64 9.21 -10.23
CA HIS A 105 7.72 7.76 -10.18
C HIS A 105 8.29 7.28 -8.84
N TYR A 106 7.44 6.65 -8.03
CA TYR A 106 7.81 6.12 -6.71
C TYR A 106 7.65 4.61 -6.66
N VAL A 107 8.68 3.90 -6.21
CA VAL A 107 8.68 2.45 -6.04
C VAL A 107 9.16 2.09 -4.65
N SER A 108 8.32 1.45 -3.83
CA SER A 108 8.80 0.76 -2.63
C SER A 108 9.09 -0.70 -2.95
N PHE A 109 10.18 -1.22 -2.38
CA PHE A 109 10.66 -2.55 -2.69
C PHE A 109 11.25 -3.27 -1.48
N GLN A 110 11.34 -4.59 -1.60
CA GLN A 110 12.10 -5.45 -0.72
C GLN A 110 13.12 -6.25 -1.53
N ALA A 111 14.36 -6.34 -1.06
CA ALA A 111 15.41 -7.13 -1.68
C ALA A 111 15.97 -8.15 -0.69
N LYS A 112 15.83 -9.45 -0.97
CA LYS A 112 16.23 -10.55 -0.07
C LYS A 112 17.41 -11.33 -0.63
N LYS A 113 18.38 -11.66 0.23
CA LYS A 113 19.41 -12.68 -0.02
C LYS A 113 19.55 -13.57 1.21
N ALA A 114 20.28 -14.69 1.09
CA ALA A 114 20.44 -15.65 2.19
C ALA A 114 20.96 -15.01 3.51
N GLN A 115 21.84 -14.01 3.40
CA GLN A 115 22.49 -13.36 4.54
C GLN A 115 21.79 -12.07 5.00
N GLY A 116 20.64 -11.68 4.43
CA GLY A 116 19.94 -10.48 4.87
C GLY A 116 18.85 -9.98 3.94
N SER A 117 18.05 -9.04 4.45
CA SER A 117 16.98 -8.38 3.72
C SER A 117 17.16 -6.87 3.77
N LEU A 118 16.85 -6.22 2.66
CA LEU A 118 16.82 -4.77 2.50
C LEU A 118 15.40 -4.36 2.13
N VAL A 119 15.04 -3.13 2.49
CA VAL A 119 13.90 -2.44 1.89
C VAL A 119 14.34 -1.09 1.38
N GLY A 120 13.61 -0.55 0.42
CA GLY A 120 13.86 0.81 -0.04
C GLY A 120 12.67 1.46 -0.71
N ILE A 121 12.86 2.74 -0.96
CA ILE A 121 12.00 3.63 -1.73
C ILE A 121 12.89 4.23 -2.82
N TRP A 122 12.46 4.03 -4.06
CA TRP A 122 12.90 4.79 -5.22
C TRP A 122 11.92 5.94 -5.44
N ALA A 123 12.40 7.13 -5.71
CA ALA A 123 11.59 8.28 -6.08
C ALA A 123 12.29 9.00 -7.24
N ASP A 124 11.58 9.24 -8.35
CA ASP A 124 12.06 10.03 -9.49
C ASP A 124 11.05 11.16 -9.74
N VAL A 125 11.46 12.39 -9.43
CA VAL A 125 10.61 13.58 -9.38
C VAL A 125 11.41 14.77 -9.89
N ASP A 126 10.83 15.57 -10.78
CA ASP A 126 11.41 16.84 -11.27
C ASP A 126 12.87 16.73 -11.74
N GLY A 127 13.22 15.62 -12.39
CA GLY A 127 14.58 15.38 -12.91
C GLY A 127 15.59 15.00 -11.83
N THR A 128 15.14 14.69 -10.61
CA THR A 128 15.97 14.17 -9.52
C THR A 128 15.50 12.77 -9.12
N THR A 129 16.44 11.83 -9.05
CA THR A 129 16.20 10.50 -8.51
C THR A 129 16.75 10.42 -7.09
N LEU A 130 15.93 9.96 -6.14
CA LEU A 130 16.29 9.70 -4.76
C LEU A 130 16.03 8.22 -4.42
N LEU A 131 17.06 7.51 -3.98
CA LEU A 131 16.99 6.19 -3.36
C LEU A 131 17.17 6.34 -1.86
N GLY A 132 16.21 5.83 -1.09
CA GLY A 132 16.39 5.59 0.34
C GLY A 132 16.23 4.12 0.60
N TRP A 133 17.17 3.51 1.30
CA TRP A 133 17.10 2.10 1.59
C TRP A 133 17.77 1.76 2.90
N CYS A 134 17.40 0.63 3.48
CA CYS A 134 18.01 0.16 4.71
C CYS A 134 18.03 -1.35 4.88
N THR A 135 18.96 -1.79 5.71
CA THR A 135 19.01 -3.17 6.22
C THR A 135 17.90 -3.39 7.24
N LEU A 136 17.21 -4.52 7.09
CA LEU A 136 16.24 -4.95 8.06
C LEU A 136 16.93 -5.69 9.20
N ALA A 137 16.53 -5.41 10.44
CA ALA A 137 16.85 -6.29 11.55
C ALA A 137 16.27 -7.66 11.24
N VAL A 138 17.11 -8.68 11.15
CA VAL A 138 16.62 -10.06 11.17
C VAL A 138 16.07 -10.24 12.57
N SER A 139 14.76 -10.06 12.72
CA SER A 139 14.06 -10.45 13.92
C SER A 139 14.37 -11.93 14.10
N LYS A 140 15.28 -12.26 15.02
CA LYS A 140 15.48 -13.63 15.49
C LYS A 140 14.08 -14.18 15.69
N PRO A 141 13.69 -15.31 15.06
CA PRO A 141 12.40 -15.90 15.32
C PRO A 141 12.33 -16.03 16.83
N ALA A 142 11.48 -15.21 17.47
CA ALA A 142 11.21 -15.39 18.88
C ALA A 142 10.78 -16.86 18.98
N PRO A 143 11.37 -17.69 19.87
CA PRO A 143 10.86 -19.03 20.09
C PRO A 143 9.36 -18.85 20.25
N ALA A 144 8.58 -19.55 19.41
CA ALA A 144 7.16 -19.31 19.27
C ALA A 144 6.57 -19.21 20.67
N ALA A 145 6.34 -17.97 21.11
CA ALA A 145 5.61 -17.75 22.33
C ALA A 145 4.27 -18.35 21.97
N THR A 146 3.91 -19.44 22.66
CA THR A 146 2.52 -19.88 22.73
C THR A 146 1.76 -18.61 23.06
N ALA A 147 1.16 -18.00 22.03
CA ALA A 147 0.46 -16.75 22.20
C ALA A 147 -0.58 -17.06 23.24
N ALA A 148 -0.40 -16.51 24.45
CA ALA A 148 -1.45 -16.53 25.43
C ALA A 148 -2.69 -16.02 24.69
N PRO A 149 -3.82 -16.74 24.78
CA PRO A 149 -5.07 -16.25 24.21
C PRO A 149 -5.19 -14.78 24.60
N PRO A 150 -5.48 -13.86 23.65
CA PRO A 150 -5.65 -12.46 24.02
C PRO A 150 -6.63 -12.46 25.19
N ALA A 151 -6.17 -11.92 26.32
CA ALA A 151 -7.01 -11.82 27.50
C ALA A 151 -8.31 -11.17 27.03
N ALA A 152 -9.43 -11.85 27.26
CA ALA A 152 -10.74 -11.33 26.95
C ALA A 152 -10.94 -10.07 27.81
N SER A 153 -10.49 -8.92 27.31
CA SER A 153 -10.82 -7.64 27.91
C SER A 153 -12.29 -7.42 27.64
N GLY A 154 -13.10 -7.63 28.67
CA GLY A 154 -14.52 -7.30 28.69
C GLY A 154 -14.71 -5.81 28.43
N ASN A 155 -14.79 -5.46 27.15
CA ASN A 155 -15.52 -4.35 26.54
C ASN A 155 -15.02 -4.28 25.09
N ARG A 156 -15.76 -4.93 24.18
CA ARG A 156 -15.56 -4.85 22.72
C ARG A 156 -15.33 -3.39 22.34
N ARG A 157 -14.12 -3.04 21.87
CA ARG A 157 -13.90 -1.76 21.20
C ARG A 157 -14.27 -1.98 19.74
N VAL A 158 -15.57 -1.93 19.50
CA VAL A 158 -16.21 -1.95 18.18
C VAL A 158 -15.49 -0.94 17.28
N TRP A 159 -15.47 -1.16 15.96
CA TRP A 159 -15.27 -0.06 15.00
C TRP A 159 -16.12 1.12 15.49
N PRO A 160 -15.70 2.40 15.38
CA PRO A 160 -16.36 3.48 16.09
C PRO A 160 -17.84 3.56 15.65
N ALA A 161 -18.67 4.48 16.10
CA ALA A 161 -19.92 4.75 15.37
C ALA A 161 -19.73 5.90 14.38
N PHE A 162 -20.54 5.95 13.30
CA PHE A 162 -20.51 7.11 12.41
C PHE A 162 -20.61 8.43 13.18
N GLY A 163 -19.69 9.35 12.88
CA GLY A 163 -19.56 10.63 13.60
C GLY A 163 -18.65 10.59 14.84
N THR A 164 -17.91 9.50 15.06
CA THR A 164 -16.93 9.46 16.16
C THR A 164 -15.79 10.46 15.95
N PHE A 165 -15.22 10.49 14.74
CA PHE A 165 -14.18 11.46 14.39
C PHE A 165 -14.77 12.85 14.18
N ARG A 166 -14.06 13.87 14.66
CA ARG A 166 -14.41 15.29 14.59
C ARG A 166 -13.39 16.05 13.76
N ALA A 167 -13.77 17.26 13.36
CA ALA A 167 -12.84 18.20 12.74
C ALA A 167 -11.57 18.37 13.60
N GLY A 168 -10.40 18.28 12.96
CA GLY A 168 -9.06 18.30 13.57
C GLY A 168 -8.48 16.93 13.93
N ASP A 169 -9.28 15.85 13.89
CA ASP A 169 -8.78 14.52 14.20
C ASP A 169 -7.87 13.99 13.08
N LEU A 170 -6.73 13.41 13.47
CA LEU A 170 -5.87 12.67 12.55
C LEU A 170 -6.33 11.21 12.46
N VAL A 171 -6.70 10.81 11.25
CA VAL A 171 -7.21 9.47 10.93
C VAL A 171 -6.44 8.88 9.75
N GLN A 172 -6.76 7.65 9.39
CA GLN A 172 -6.34 7.08 8.12
C GLN A 172 -7.55 6.74 7.25
N VAL A 173 -7.40 6.94 5.94
CA VAL A 173 -8.43 6.64 4.95
C VAL A 173 -7.94 5.63 3.94
N TYR A 174 -8.82 4.72 3.52
CA TYR A 174 -8.51 3.73 2.51
C TYR A 174 -8.73 4.29 1.10
N THR A 175 -7.63 4.44 0.36
CA THR A 175 -7.61 4.91 -1.04
C THR A 175 -7.31 3.75 -1.99
N PRO A 176 -7.47 3.90 -3.33
CA PRO A 176 -7.03 2.89 -4.30
C PRO A 176 -5.55 2.50 -4.16
N THR A 177 -4.74 3.42 -3.63
CA THR A 177 -3.30 3.23 -3.39
C THR A 177 -2.98 2.68 -1.99
N GLY A 178 -3.99 2.47 -1.12
CA GLY A 178 -3.82 1.98 0.25
C GLY A 178 -4.22 3.01 1.31
N TRP A 179 -3.87 2.72 2.56
CA TRP A 179 -4.18 3.60 3.69
C TRP A 179 -3.29 4.84 3.70
N ARG A 180 -3.88 6.01 3.89
CA ARG A 180 -3.19 7.31 3.98
C ARG A 180 -3.63 8.05 5.22
N LYS A 181 -2.69 8.71 5.90
CA LYS A 181 -2.99 9.58 7.04
C LYS A 181 -3.57 10.90 6.54
N VAL A 182 -4.69 11.31 7.12
CA VAL A 182 -5.41 12.54 6.77
C VAL A 182 -5.94 13.22 8.02
N GLU A 183 -6.24 14.50 7.91
CA GLU A 183 -6.95 15.28 8.92
C GLU A 183 -8.43 15.37 8.53
N VAL A 184 -9.33 15.10 9.48
CA VAL A 184 -10.76 15.35 9.28
C VAL A 184 -10.99 16.85 9.34
N ILE A 185 -11.55 17.43 8.29
CA ILE A 185 -11.89 18.86 8.25
C ILE A 185 -13.32 19.08 8.72
N GLU A 186 -14.25 18.23 8.27
CA GLU A 186 -15.63 18.26 8.71
C GLU A 186 -16.34 16.92 8.42
N VAL A 187 -17.57 16.79 8.90
CA VAL A 187 -18.47 15.68 8.57
C VAL A 187 -19.69 16.26 7.86
N GLY A 188 -19.79 16.02 6.56
CA GLY A 188 -20.71 16.75 5.68
C GLY A 188 -21.17 15.95 4.48
N VAL A 189 -22.12 16.49 3.72
CA VAL A 189 -22.58 15.88 2.47
C VAL A 189 -21.69 16.38 1.34
N GLN A 190 -21.29 15.49 0.43
CA GLN A 190 -20.49 15.89 -0.72
C GLN A 190 -21.25 16.89 -1.60
N PRO A 191 -20.68 18.08 -1.88
CA PRO A 191 -21.32 19.06 -2.76
C PRO A 191 -21.63 18.48 -4.14
N GLY A 192 -22.82 18.75 -4.66
CA GLY A 192 -23.23 18.35 -6.00
C GLY A 192 -23.77 16.92 -6.15
N GLN A 193 -23.73 16.08 -5.11
CA GLN A 193 -24.46 14.79 -5.14
C GLN A 193 -25.97 15.02 -5.00
N ARG A 194 -26.67 15.14 -6.13
CA ARG A 194 -28.14 15.14 -6.16
C ARG A 194 -28.66 13.73 -5.85
N GLY A 195 -29.26 13.55 -4.67
CA GLY A 195 -30.01 12.32 -4.30
C GLY A 195 -29.34 11.43 -3.24
N ASN A 196 -28.04 11.59 -2.98
CA ASN A 196 -27.33 10.89 -1.92
C ASN A 196 -26.96 11.88 -0.81
N PHE A 197 -27.78 11.94 0.24
CA PHE A 197 -27.54 12.76 1.44
C PHE A 197 -26.58 12.09 2.43
N GLU A 198 -25.71 11.19 1.95
CA GLU A 198 -24.79 10.48 2.83
C GLU A 198 -23.77 11.47 3.38
N LYS A 199 -23.72 11.58 4.71
CA LYS A 199 -22.66 12.30 5.38
C LYS A 199 -21.37 11.49 5.25
N GLN A 200 -20.33 12.14 4.79
CA GLN A 200 -18.99 11.60 4.60
C GLN A 200 -18.01 12.38 5.48
N TYR A 201 -16.85 11.78 5.71
CA TYR A 201 -15.72 12.52 6.27
C TYR A 201 -15.09 13.32 5.15
N VAL A 202 -15.07 14.64 5.33
CA VAL A 202 -14.31 15.56 4.50
C VAL A 202 -12.93 15.61 5.11
N VAL A 203 -11.92 15.22 4.34
CA VAL A 203 -10.56 15.06 4.85
C VAL A 203 -9.57 15.75 3.92
N ASN A 204 -8.46 16.18 4.51
CA ASN A 204 -7.34 16.75 3.78
C ASN A 204 -6.05 16.04 4.16
N THR A 205 -5.09 16.02 3.24
CA THR A 205 -3.71 15.68 3.58
C THR A 205 -3.19 16.73 4.57
N PRO A 206 -2.54 16.36 5.68
CA PRO A 206 -2.02 17.33 6.64
C PRO A 206 -1.09 18.32 5.96
N GLY A 207 -1.36 19.62 6.11
CA GLY A 207 -0.61 20.69 5.44
C GLY A 207 -1.14 21.12 4.06
N GLN A 208 -2.07 20.38 3.46
CA GLN A 208 -2.71 20.75 2.19
C GLN A 208 -4.17 21.20 2.42
N ARG A 209 -4.41 22.52 2.51
CA ARG A 209 -5.73 23.07 2.82
C ARG A 209 -6.67 23.27 1.62
N THR A 210 -6.17 23.07 0.41
CA THR A 210 -6.89 23.44 -0.83
C THR A 210 -7.64 22.29 -1.48
N TRP A 211 -7.37 21.04 -1.11
CA TRP A 211 -8.05 19.87 -1.65
C TRP A 211 -8.70 19.05 -0.54
N ASN A 212 -10.02 18.90 -0.68
CA ASN A 212 -10.86 18.15 0.22
C ASN A 212 -11.33 16.88 -0.49
N ASP A 213 -11.00 15.74 0.10
CA ASP A 213 -11.53 14.44 -0.31
C ASP A 213 -12.70 14.04 0.58
N PHE A 214 -13.58 13.18 0.04
CA PHE A 214 -14.75 12.70 0.74
C PHE A 214 -14.71 11.18 0.87
N TYR A 215 -14.73 10.67 2.10
CA TYR A 215 -14.69 9.23 2.38
C TYR A 215 -15.91 8.77 3.16
N ALA A 216 -16.48 7.66 2.72
CA ALA A 216 -17.47 6.94 3.50
C ALA A 216 -16.84 6.42 4.80
N TRP A 217 -17.66 6.43 5.84
CA TRP A 217 -17.44 5.85 7.15
C TRP A 217 -16.50 4.64 7.23
N GLY A 218 -16.83 3.54 6.53
CA GLY A 218 -16.11 2.27 6.64
C GLY A 218 -14.69 2.35 6.09
N ARG A 219 -14.37 3.40 5.32
CA ARG A 219 -13.05 3.67 4.78
C ARG A 219 -12.21 4.57 5.69
N VAL A 220 -12.74 5.02 6.83
CA VAL A 220 -12.04 5.87 7.79
C VAL A 220 -11.77 5.09 9.07
N ALA A 221 -10.54 5.15 9.54
CA ALA A 221 -10.11 4.43 10.73
C ALA A 221 -9.20 5.28 11.61
N HIS A 222 -9.22 5.03 12.92
CA HIS A 222 -8.25 5.58 13.85
C HIS A 222 -6.82 5.09 13.53
N LEU A 223 -5.80 5.88 13.92
CA LEU A 223 -4.39 5.55 13.69
C LEU A 223 -3.86 4.43 14.60
N GLU A 224 -4.55 4.13 15.70
CA GLU A 224 -4.15 3.06 16.62
C GLU A 224 -4.53 1.68 16.08
N ARG A 225 -3.55 0.77 16.09
CA ARG A 225 -3.59 -0.52 15.37
C ARG A 225 -4.45 -1.61 16.02
N GLN A 226 -4.25 -1.92 17.29
CA GLN A 226 -4.92 -3.05 17.96
C GLN A 226 -5.60 -2.58 19.25
N PRO A 227 -6.76 -3.13 19.63
CA PRO A 227 -7.54 -4.18 18.95
C PRO A 227 -8.46 -3.68 17.80
N TYR A 228 -8.50 -2.36 17.63
CA TYR A 228 -9.44 -1.63 16.79
C TYR A 228 -9.50 -2.07 15.32
N TRP A 229 -8.36 -2.35 14.67
CA TRP A 229 -8.33 -2.70 13.24
C TRP A 229 -8.82 -4.09 12.89
N THR A 230 -8.93 -5.00 13.85
CA THR A 230 -9.21 -6.41 13.56
C THR A 230 -10.48 -6.94 14.19
N GLU A 231 -10.90 -6.39 15.34
CA GLU A 231 -12.10 -6.86 16.04
C GLU A 231 -13.40 -6.65 15.24
N PHE A 232 -13.49 -5.61 14.42
CA PHE A 232 -14.65 -5.37 13.54
C PHE A 232 -14.97 -6.61 12.70
N PHE A 233 -13.95 -7.32 12.24
CA PHE A 233 -14.12 -8.44 11.32
C PHE A 233 -14.58 -9.73 12.00
N VAL A 234 -14.58 -9.81 13.33
CA VAL A 234 -15.06 -10.98 14.07
C VAL A 234 -16.57 -11.12 13.89
N GLY A 235 -17.01 -12.24 13.31
CA GLY A 235 -18.41 -12.53 13.05
C GLY A 235 -18.62 -13.46 11.85
N ASP A 236 -19.88 -13.67 11.52
CA ASP A 236 -20.32 -14.45 10.38
C ASP A 236 -20.64 -13.51 9.22
N TRP A 237 -19.87 -13.62 8.14
CA TRP A 237 -20.01 -12.84 6.94
C TRP A 237 -20.57 -13.69 5.80
N LYS A 238 -21.54 -13.15 5.09
CA LYS A 238 -21.99 -13.64 3.79
C LYS A 238 -21.10 -13.03 2.73
N VAL A 239 -20.43 -13.85 1.94
CA VAL A 239 -19.41 -13.43 0.97
C VAL A 239 -19.90 -13.72 -0.45
N GLY A 240 -19.53 -12.87 -1.40
CA GLY A 240 -19.80 -13.09 -2.81
C GLY A 240 -21.15 -12.55 -3.29
N GLU A 241 -21.76 -11.59 -2.57
CA GLU A 241 -22.81 -10.78 -3.20
C GLU A 241 -22.18 -10.04 -4.38
N MET A 242 -22.66 -10.30 -5.60
CA MET A 242 -22.20 -9.60 -6.79
C MET A 242 -23.35 -8.77 -7.33
N MET A 243 -23.06 -7.49 -7.60
CA MET A 243 -23.98 -6.59 -8.28
C MET A 243 -23.29 -6.15 -9.57
N ALA A 244 -23.85 -6.57 -10.70
CA ALA A 244 -23.45 -6.05 -12.00
C ALA A 244 -24.39 -4.88 -12.36
N VAL A 245 -23.81 -3.72 -12.67
CA VAL A 245 -24.55 -2.57 -13.17
C VAL A 245 -24.19 -2.41 -14.64
N ASN A 246 -25.16 -2.68 -15.51
CA ASN A 246 -25.03 -2.53 -16.94
C ASN A 246 -25.77 -1.28 -17.39
N LEU A 247 -25.13 -0.43 -18.19
CA LEU A 247 -25.84 0.63 -18.89
C LEU A 247 -26.52 0.02 -20.10
N ARG A 248 -27.85 0.01 -20.10
CA ARG A 248 -28.67 -0.40 -21.25
C ARG A 248 -29.23 0.84 -21.93
N SER A 249 -29.39 0.76 -23.24
CA SER A 249 -30.12 1.76 -24.00
C SER A 249 -30.90 1.09 -25.11
N ASP A 250 -32.10 1.60 -25.38
CA ASP A 250 -32.92 1.22 -26.53
C ASP A 250 -32.75 2.19 -27.72
N GLY A 251 -31.75 3.07 -27.67
CA GLY A 251 -31.53 4.14 -28.66
C GLY A 251 -32.30 5.44 -28.37
N THR A 252 -33.27 5.42 -27.45
CA THR A 252 -34.10 6.57 -27.07
C THR A 252 -33.93 6.95 -25.60
N SER A 253 -33.74 5.96 -24.74
CA SER A 253 -33.46 6.13 -23.30
C SER A 253 -32.28 5.28 -22.90
N ALA A 254 -31.53 5.72 -21.89
CA ALA A 254 -30.51 4.92 -21.23
C ALA A 254 -30.91 4.70 -19.76
N TRP A 255 -30.77 3.47 -19.28
CA TRP A 255 -31.04 3.11 -17.90
C TRP A 255 -29.99 2.14 -17.38
N ASN A 256 -29.83 2.12 -16.06
CA ASN A 256 -28.99 1.15 -15.40
C ASN A 256 -29.80 -0.13 -15.14
N GLU A 257 -29.40 -1.22 -15.77
CA GLU A 257 -29.84 -2.58 -15.42
C GLU A 257 -28.94 -3.12 -14.32
N VAL A 258 -29.54 -3.54 -13.21
CA VAL A 258 -28.79 -4.11 -12.08
C VAL A 258 -29.11 -5.59 -11.96
N ALA A 259 -28.09 -6.44 -12.10
CA ALA A 259 -28.19 -7.88 -11.88
C ALA A 259 -27.54 -8.25 -10.54
N TYR A 260 -28.24 -9.04 -9.73
CA TYR A 260 -27.79 -9.46 -8.41
C TYR A 260 -27.51 -10.96 -8.39
N ALA A 261 -26.34 -11.35 -7.87
CA ALA A 261 -26.07 -12.70 -7.42
C ALA A 261 -26.07 -12.72 -5.89
N SER A 262 -26.85 -13.62 -5.29
CA SER A 262 -26.88 -13.83 -3.85
C SER A 262 -25.52 -14.26 -3.32
N ALA A 263 -25.21 -13.90 -2.08
CA ALA A 263 -24.01 -14.37 -1.40
C ALA A 263 -23.85 -15.88 -1.55
N SER A 264 -22.66 -16.27 -1.97
CA SER A 264 -22.36 -17.59 -2.47
C SER A 264 -21.51 -18.39 -1.47
N ASP A 265 -20.83 -17.66 -0.60
CA ASP A 265 -19.84 -18.13 0.35
C ASP A 265 -20.19 -17.67 1.77
N THR A 266 -19.67 -18.37 2.78
CA THR A 266 -19.72 -17.90 4.17
C THR A 266 -18.34 -17.87 4.81
N LEU A 267 -18.02 -16.75 5.45
CA LEU A 267 -16.76 -16.54 6.17
C LEU A 267 -17.06 -16.26 7.64
N ARG A 268 -16.70 -17.19 8.52
CA ARG A 268 -16.78 -17.05 9.97
C ARG A 268 -15.41 -16.69 10.53
N VAL A 269 -15.27 -15.50 11.07
CA VAL A 269 -14.06 -15.00 11.74
C VAL A 269 -14.28 -15.05 13.24
N ARG A 270 -13.40 -15.73 13.97
CA ARG A 270 -13.50 -15.91 15.42
C ARG A 270 -12.52 -14.99 16.15
N ALA A 271 -12.86 -14.60 17.38
CA ALA A 271 -12.04 -13.73 18.23
C ALA A 271 -10.73 -14.39 18.68
N ASP A 272 -10.65 -15.72 18.66
CA ASP A 272 -9.47 -16.52 19.03
C ASP A 272 -8.34 -16.51 17.98
N GLY A 273 -8.49 -15.72 16.91
CA GLY A 273 -7.52 -15.66 15.81
C GLY A 273 -7.77 -16.67 14.70
N THR A 274 -8.87 -17.44 14.75
CA THR A 274 -9.18 -18.45 13.72
C THR A 274 -10.31 -18.03 12.79
N TYR A 275 -10.41 -18.65 11.63
CA TYR A 275 -11.54 -18.49 10.72
C TYR A 275 -11.95 -19.81 10.06
N GLU A 276 -13.15 -19.80 9.51
CA GLU A 276 -13.71 -20.86 8.67
C GLU A 276 -14.38 -20.23 7.45
N TRP A 277 -13.97 -20.63 6.25
CA TRP A 277 -14.54 -20.16 4.99
C TRP A 277 -15.13 -21.35 4.23
N LYS A 278 -16.44 -21.35 4.04
CA LYS A 278 -17.16 -22.29 3.18
C LYS A 278 -17.41 -21.64 1.83
N ASP A 279 -16.81 -22.20 0.78
CA ASP A 279 -17.04 -21.72 -0.58
C ASP A 279 -18.35 -22.24 -1.19
N LEU A 280 -18.71 -21.72 -2.35
CA LEU A 280 -19.83 -22.17 -3.19
C LEU A 280 -19.92 -23.68 -3.43
N SER A 281 -18.78 -24.38 -3.49
CA SER A 281 -18.75 -25.84 -3.68
C SER A 281 -19.05 -26.61 -2.40
N GLY A 282 -19.18 -25.90 -1.28
CA GLY A 282 -19.35 -26.45 0.06
C GLY A 282 -18.04 -26.83 0.73
N LYS A 283 -16.89 -26.61 0.09
CA LYS A 283 -15.58 -26.91 0.66
C LYS A 283 -15.29 -25.92 1.79
N VAL A 284 -14.88 -26.47 2.93
CA VAL A 284 -14.58 -25.69 4.14
C VAL A 284 -13.07 -25.56 4.33
N THR A 285 -12.60 -24.33 4.39
CA THR A 285 -11.21 -23.97 4.69
C THR A 285 -11.13 -23.41 6.08
N LYS A 286 -10.19 -23.90 6.89
CA LYS A 286 -9.94 -23.41 8.25
C LYS A 286 -8.51 -22.91 8.35
N GLY A 287 -8.32 -21.85 9.13
CA GLY A 287 -6.99 -21.30 9.35
C GLY A 287 -6.95 -20.28 10.46
N ARG A 288 -5.80 -19.62 10.59
CA ARG A 288 -5.63 -18.45 11.45
C ARG A 288 -5.61 -17.20 10.59
N TRP A 289 -6.37 -16.19 10.99
CA TRP A 289 -6.28 -14.88 10.35
C TRP A 289 -5.11 -14.10 10.96
N ARG A 290 -4.59 -13.15 10.20
CA ARG A 290 -3.58 -12.18 10.68
C ARG A 290 -4.05 -10.77 10.38
N ALA A 291 -3.56 -9.80 11.12
CA ALA A 291 -3.77 -8.40 10.76
C ALA A 291 -3.20 -8.13 9.37
N ALA A 292 -3.90 -7.32 8.57
CA ALA A 292 -3.35 -6.87 7.30
C ALA A 292 -2.07 -6.03 7.56
N PRO A 293 -1.01 -6.25 6.75
CA PRO A 293 0.29 -5.62 7.00
C PRO A 293 0.27 -4.11 6.74
N ASP A 294 -0.59 -3.66 5.84
CA ASP A 294 -0.69 -2.32 5.26
C ASP A 294 -1.81 -1.45 5.87
N GLY A 295 -2.49 -1.91 6.93
CA GLY A 295 -3.48 -1.09 7.66
C GLY A 295 -4.72 -1.86 8.13
N PRO A 296 -5.82 -1.15 8.47
CA PRO A 296 -7.04 -1.74 9.02
C PRO A 296 -7.68 -2.86 8.19
N GLY A 297 -7.68 -4.08 8.71
CA GLY A 297 -8.10 -5.27 7.96
C GLY A 297 -7.56 -6.57 8.53
N ILE A 298 -8.10 -7.69 8.08
CA ILE A 298 -7.56 -9.02 8.33
C ILE A 298 -7.25 -9.75 7.02
N VAL A 299 -6.27 -10.64 7.06
CA VAL A 299 -5.94 -11.54 5.95
C VAL A 299 -6.35 -12.95 6.30
N VAL A 300 -7.11 -13.59 5.41
CA VAL A 300 -7.54 -14.99 5.44
C VAL A 300 -7.06 -15.71 4.18
N LYS A 301 -7.15 -17.05 4.16
CA LYS A 301 -6.85 -17.86 2.98
C LYS A 301 -8.10 -18.54 2.45
N ASP A 302 -8.23 -18.59 1.14
CA ASP A 302 -9.27 -19.40 0.48
C ASP A 302 -8.88 -20.88 0.39
N ALA A 303 -9.77 -21.68 -0.19
CA ALA A 303 -9.58 -23.11 -0.40
C ALA A 303 -8.43 -23.49 -1.35
N ARG A 304 -7.86 -22.50 -2.07
CA ARG A 304 -6.69 -22.62 -2.95
C ARG A 304 -5.42 -22.13 -2.25
N GLY A 305 -5.50 -21.69 -1.00
CA GLY A 305 -4.38 -21.20 -0.20
C GLY A 305 -3.98 -19.75 -0.49
N ARG A 306 -4.77 -19.02 -1.28
CA ARG A 306 -4.50 -17.63 -1.67
C ARG A 306 -4.92 -16.67 -0.58
N ASP A 307 -4.15 -15.60 -0.40
CA ASP A 307 -4.42 -14.60 0.62
C ASP A 307 -5.49 -13.60 0.12
N TRP A 308 -6.50 -13.39 0.96
CA TRP A 308 -7.57 -12.41 0.78
C TRP A 308 -7.62 -11.46 1.96
N THR A 309 -7.71 -10.16 1.68
CA THR A 309 -7.76 -9.12 2.69
C THR A 309 -9.18 -8.60 2.85
N LEU A 310 -9.77 -8.82 4.02
CA LEU A 310 -11.09 -8.31 4.38
C LEU A 310 -10.95 -6.88 4.93
N ARG A 311 -11.66 -5.93 4.31
CA ARG A 311 -11.66 -4.50 4.66
C ARG A 311 -13.06 -4.01 4.94
N ASN A 312 -13.21 -3.06 5.85
CA ASN A 312 -14.48 -2.44 6.13
C ASN A 312 -14.90 -1.56 4.94
N GLU A 313 -16.15 -1.69 4.49
CA GLU A 313 -16.77 -0.83 3.50
C GLU A 313 -18.19 -0.43 3.91
N THR A 314 -18.49 -0.50 5.21
CA THR A 314 -19.76 -0.07 5.79
C THR A 314 -20.01 1.38 5.45
N ASN A 315 -21.24 1.66 5.03
CA ASN A 315 -21.72 2.99 4.72
C ASN A 315 -23.10 3.17 5.36
N ILE A 316 -23.60 4.41 5.41
CA ILE A 316 -24.84 4.70 6.14
C ILE A 316 -26.05 4.04 5.48
N THR A 317 -26.00 3.82 4.16
CA THR A 317 -27.07 3.17 3.40
C THR A 317 -27.23 1.71 3.83
N GLU A 318 -26.12 0.98 3.91
CA GLU A 318 -26.09 -0.40 4.40
C GLU A 318 -26.57 -0.49 5.85
N GLU A 319 -26.08 0.37 6.75
CA GLU A 319 -26.49 0.32 8.15
C GLU A 319 -27.95 0.74 8.37
N ARG A 320 -28.35 1.90 7.84
CA ARG A 320 -29.63 2.53 8.17
C ARG A 320 -30.79 1.93 7.40
N ILE A 321 -30.58 1.57 6.13
CA ILE A 321 -31.64 1.08 5.25
C ILE A 321 -31.70 -0.44 5.28
N ARG A 322 -30.54 -1.11 5.14
CA ARG A 322 -30.50 -2.57 5.07
C ARG A 322 -30.29 -3.25 6.43
N GLY A 323 -29.85 -2.51 7.45
CA GLY A 323 -29.52 -3.09 8.75
C GLY A 323 -28.30 -4.02 8.66
N LEU A 324 -27.35 -3.70 7.79
CA LEU A 324 -26.16 -4.50 7.51
C LEU A 324 -24.87 -3.74 7.82
N GLU A 325 -23.86 -4.49 8.24
CA GLU A 325 -22.47 -4.08 8.12
C GLU A 325 -21.91 -4.66 6.83
N SER A 326 -21.09 -3.88 6.11
CA SER A 326 -20.46 -4.32 4.87
C SER A 326 -18.94 -4.26 4.93
N ALA A 327 -18.33 -5.17 4.21
CA ALA A 327 -16.91 -5.33 4.03
C ALA A 327 -16.63 -5.79 2.60
N ARG A 328 -15.36 -5.84 2.23
CA ARG A 328 -14.93 -6.33 0.93
C ARG A 328 -13.65 -7.15 1.07
N LEU A 329 -13.63 -8.30 0.40
CA LEU A 329 -12.48 -9.17 0.27
C LEU A 329 -11.71 -8.80 -0.99
N TYR A 330 -10.45 -8.41 -0.81
CA TYR A 330 -9.52 -8.08 -1.88
C TYR A 330 -8.50 -9.20 -2.05
N PRO A 331 -8.33 -9.78 -3.25
CA PRO A 331 -7.31 -10.79 -3.48
C PRO A 331 -5.93 -10.12 -3.48
N SER A 332 -4.96 -10.78 -2.84
CA SER A 332 -3.59 -10.27 -2.70
C SER A 332 -2.87 -10.04 -4.03
N ASP A 333 -3.17 -10.85 -5.04
CA ASP A 333 -2.59 -10.76 -6.38
C ASP A 333 -3.37 -9.83 -7.34
N ARG A 334 -4.53 -9.30 -6.90
CA ARG A 334 -5.46 -8.47 -7.69
C ARG A 334 -5.87 -9.09 -9.04
N ASN A 335 -5.66 -10.40 -9.25
CA ASN A 335 -6.01 -11.10 -10.49
C ASN A 335 -7.47 -11.56 -10.52
N GLU A 336 -8.16 -11.47 -9.38
CA GLU A 336 -9.59 -11.73 -9.27
C GLU A 336 -10.35 -10.48 -8.83
N MET A 337 -11.64 -10.45 -9.17
CA MET A 337 -12.51 -9.40 -8.68
C MET A 337 -12.67 -9.50 -7.16
N SER A 338 -12.63 -8.35 -6.49
CA SER A 338 -12.96 -8.26 -5.07
C SER A 338 -14.39 -8.74 -4.81
N GLN A 339 -14.64 -9.36 -3.67
CA GLN A 339 -15.96 -9.89 -3.31
C GLN A 339 -16.57 -9.05 -2.18
N ALA A 340 -17.84 -8.66 -2.31
CA ALA A 340 -18.54 -8.03 -1.21
C ALA A 340 -18.76 -9.04 -0.08
N ALA A 341 -18.74 -8.54 1.15
CA ALA A 341 -19.03 -9.30 2.35
C ALA A 341 -20.03 -8.50 3.20
N THR A 342 -21.11 -9.14 3.64
CA THR A 342 -22.15 -8.47 4.45
C THR A 342 -22.50 -9.31 5.67
N ARG A 343 -22.98 -8.66 6.73
CA ARG A 343 -23.57 -9.34 7.89
C ARG A 343 -24.66 -8.49 8.51
N PRO A 344 -25.62 -9.10 9.25
CA PRO A 344 -26.57 -8.32 10.04
C PRO A 344 -25.84 -7.43 11.03
N LEU A 345 -26.28 -6.18 11.12
CA LEU A 345 -25.77 -5.19 12.05
C LEU A 345 -25.97 -5.69 13.49
N LYS A 346 -24.88 -5.78 14.25
CA LYS A 346 -24.91 -6.13 15.67
C LYS A 346 -24.79 -4.86 16.50
N ARG A 347 -25.92 -4.26 16.88
CA ARG A 347 -25.97 -3.16 17.85
C ARG A 347 -26.33 -3.67 19.23
#